data_AF-S4RS29-F1
#
_entry.id   AF-S4RS29-F1
#
_cell.length_a   1.000
_cell.length_b   1.000
_cell.length_c   1.000
_cell.angle_alpha   90.00
_cell.angle_beta   90.00
_cell.angle_gamma   90.00
#
_symmetry.space_group_name_H-M   'P 1'
#
loop_
_entity.id
_entity.type
_entity.pdbx_description
1 polymer ?
#
loop_
_entity_poly.entity_id
_entity_poly.type
_entity_poly.pdbx_seq_one_letter_code
_entity_poly.pdbx_strand_id
1 'polypeptide(L)'
;VDLCLLMLKDANLLPRKYFELDFPAITSRKIHIIKTKAPLSKAVLETHSSDSLALDGANLNSDRFAILGVDLRDLATVQQKLRDTGLDPQLPTVLVAECVLVYMTLEHSSRLVRWAADTFPTALFINYEQVNMEDRFGQVMIENLQHRQCSLAGVTACRSLQTQMARFSDNGWEKADALNMMTVYNCLPHTDRRRMEKIEFLDEGELLQQLLQHYGLIWAVKDARELGLFTIGF
;
A
#
# COMPACT_ATOMS: atom_id res chain seq x y z
N VAL A 1 -1.96 -11.69 2.41
CA VAL A 1 -1.45 -11.89 1.03
C VAL A 1 -2.37 -11.11 0.13
N ASP A 2 -1.87 -10.04 -0.47
CA ASP A 2 -2.64 -9.23 -1.43
C ASP A 2 -2.95 -10.06 -2.70
N LEU A 3 -4.15 -9.91 -3.26
CA LEU A 3 -4.61 -10.54 -4.51
C LEU A 3 -5.09 -9.50 -5.54
N CYS A 4 -4.81 -8.22 -5.33
CA CYS A 4 -5.26 -7.09 -6.15
C CYS A 4 -4.95 -7.28 -7.64
N LEU A 5 -3.77 -7.82 -7.99
CA LEU A 5 -3.42 -8.16 -9.38
C LEU A 5 -4.51 -9.01 -10.07
N LEU A 6 -4.99 -10.05 -9.39
CA LEU A 6 -5.98 -10.97 -9.96
C LEU A 6 -7.33 -10.27 -10.13
N MET A 7 -7.73 -9.46 -9.14
CA MET A 7 -8.94 -8.66 -9.23
C MET A 7 -8.88 -7.65 -10.37
N LEU A 8 -7.73 -6.99 -10.58
CA LEU A 8 -7.50 -6.08 -11.70
C LEU A 8 -7.50 -6.84 -13.04
N LYS A 9 -6.95 -8.06 -13.09
CA LYS A 9 -7.04 -8.93 -14.28
C LYS A 9 -8.47 -9.28 -14.63
N ASP A 10 -9.24 -9.74 -13.64
CA ASP A 10 -10.64 -10.13 -13.83
C ASP A 10 -11.53 -8.93 -14.24
N ALA A 11 -11.18 -7.73 -13.78
CA ALA A 11 -11.83 -6.48 -14.18
C ALA A 11 -11.31 -5.89 -15.51
N ASN A 12 -10.31 -6.50 -16.15
CA ASN A 12 -9.64 -5.98 -17.35
C ASN A 12 -8.99 -4.58 -17.16
N LEU A 13 -8.41 -4.35 -15.98
CA LEU A 13 -7.76 -3.10 -15.53
C LEU A 13 -6.27 -3.27 -15.22
N LEU A 14 -5.58 -4.23 -15.84
CA LEU A 14 -4.17 -4.49 -15.56
C LEU A 14 -3.29 -3.29 -15.94
N PRO A 15 -2.42 -2.79 -15.04
CA PRO A 15 -1.44 -1.77 -15.37
C PRO A 15 -0.36 -2.34 -16.30
N ARG A 16 0.49 -1.47 -16.87
CA ARG A 16 1.60 -1.91 -17.74
C ARG A 16 2.44 -3.00 -17.08
N LYS A 17 2.78 -2.85 -15.81
CA LYS A 17 3.40 -3.88 -14.96
C LYS A 17 3.04 -3.62 -13.50
N TYR A 18 2.80 -4.67 -12.73
CA TYR A 18 2.47 -4.61 -11.31
C TYR A 18 3.66 -5.16 -10.49
N PHE A 19 4.06 -4.44 -9.45
CA PHE A 19 5.19 -4.81 -8.59
C PHE A 19 4.73 -4.98 -7.15
N GLU A 20 5.15 -6.06 -6.51
CA GLU A 20 4.97 -6.28 -5.08
C GLU A 20 6.33 -6.41 -4.39
N LEU A 21 6.49 -5.69 -3.29
CA LEU A 21 7.71 -5.67 -2.50
C LEU A 21 7.34 -6.04 -1.06
N ASP A 22 7.99 -7.06 -0.53
CA ASP A 22 7.84 -7.48 0.87
C ASP A 22 9.14 -8.17 1.31
N PHE A 23 9.29 -8.46 2.60
CA PHE A 23 10.43 -9.20 3.10
C PHE A 23 10.57 -10.55 2.37
N PRO A 24 11.82 -11.03 2.14
CA PRO A 24 12.05 -12.30 1.45
C PRO A 24 11.30 -13.50 2.04
N ALA A 25 11.10 -13.52 3.35
CA ALA A 25 10.35 -14.58 4.03
C ALA A 25 8.86 -14.60 3.64
N ILE A 26 8.27 -13.44 3.36
CA ILE A 26 6.87 -13.29 2.97
C ILE A 26 6.71 -13.58 1.47
N THR A 27 7.58 -13.00 0.63
CA THR A 27 7.52 -13.21 -0.81
C THR A 27 7.78 -14.65 -1.19
N SER A 28 8.74 -15.33 -0.55
CA SER A 28 9.01 -16.76 -0.81
C SER A 28 7.77 -17.63 -0.53
N ARG A 29 7.02 -17.35 0.55
CA ARG A 29 5.77 -18.06 0.85
C ARG A 29 4.70 -17.77 -0.19
N LYS A 30 4.55 -16.51 -0.61
CA LYS A 30 3.58 -16.12 -1.64
C LYS A 30 3.89 -16.77 -2.98
N ILE A 31 5.16 -16.76 -3.40
CA ILE A 31 5.63 -17.41 -4.63
C ILE A 31 5.39 -18.92 -4.57
N HIS A 32 5.65 -19.57 -3.43
CA HIS A 32 5.33 -20.98 -3.25
C HIS A 32 3.84 -21.28 -3.44
N ILE A 33 2.95 -20.44 -2.90
CA ILE A 33 1.50 -20.57 -3.08
C ILE A 33 1.12 -20.39 -4.56
N ILE A 34 1.64 -19.35 -5.23
CA ILE A 34 1.39 -19.12 -6.66
C ILE A 34 1.82 -20.33 -7.49
N LYS A 35 3.01 -20.88 -7.21
CA LYS A 35 3.54 -22.05 -7.92
C LYS A 35 2.72 -23.31 -7.71
N THR A 36 2.22 -23.54 -6.49
CA THR A 36 1.52 -24.78 -6.13
C THR A 36 0.03 -24.76 -6.46
N LYS A 37 -0.56 -23.58 -6.67
CA LYS A 37 -1.99 -23.44 -6.99
C LYS A 37 -2.17 -23.09 -8.47
N ALA A 38 -2.62 -24.07 -9.26
CA ALA A 38 -2.79 -23.95 -10.71
C ALA A 38 -3.57 -22.69 -11.17
N PRO A 39 -4.66 -22.24 -10.51
CA PRO A 39 -5.33 -21.02 -10.91
C PRO A 39 -4.45 -19.77 -10.83
N LEU A 40 -3.57 -19.69 -9.82
CA LEU A 40 -2.68 -18.55 -9.61
C LEU A 40 -1.53 -18.55 -10.61
N SER A 41 -0.85 -19.69 -10.78
CA SER A 41 0.23 -19.80 -11.75
C SER A 41 -0.26 -19.55 -13.18
N LYS A 42 -1.43 -20.10 -13.54
CA LYS A 42 -2.04 -19.89 -14.86
C LYS A 42 -2.36 -18.40 -15.09
N ALA A 43 -2.93 -17.72 -14.10
CA ALA A 43 -3.25 -16.30 -14.23
C ALA A 43 -2.01 -15.42 -14.50
N VAL A 44 -0.86 -15.76 -13.89
CA VAL A 44 0.40 -15.05 -14.15
C VAL A 44 0.96 -15.42 -15.53
N LEU A 45 0.97 -16.71 -15.89
CA LEU A 45 1.50 -17.21 -17.17
C LEU A 45 0.72 -16.71 -18.40
N GLU A 46 -0.61 -16.58 -18.30
CA GLU A 46 -1.47 -16.03 -19.37
C GLU A 46 -1.07 -14.61 -19.79
N THR A 47 -0.37 -13.89 -18.92
CA THR A 47 0.10 -12.52 -19.16
C THR A 47 1.61 -12.45 -19.42
N HIS A 48 2.25 -13.59 -19.61
CA HIS A 48 3.68 -13.71 -19.85
C HIS A 48 3.96 -14.31 -21.24
N SER A 49 5.02 -13.83 -21.90
CA SER A 49 5.43 -14.26 -23.23
C SER A 49 6.15 -15.62 -23.22
N SER A 50 6.61 -16.10 -22.06
CA SER A 50 7.27 -17.39 -21.90
C SER A 50 6.36 -18.39 -21.19
N ASP A 51 6.49 -19.66 -21.55
CA ASP A 51 5.81 -20.78 -20.89
C ASP A 51 6.33 -21.07 -19.48
N SER A 52 7.39 -20.36 -19.03
CA SER A 52 7.99 -20.53 -17.70
C SER A 52 8.23 -19.20 -17.01
N LEU A 53 8.02 -19.16 -15.70
CA LEU A 53 8.28 -17.98 -14.87
C LEU A 53 9.74 -17.97 -14.38
N ALA A 54 10.40 -16.82 -14.46
CA ALA A 54 11.69 -16.62 -13.81
C ALA A 54 11.48 -16.52 -12.29
N LEU A 55 11.84 -17.59 -11.58
CA LEU A 55 11.69 -17.70 -10.13
C LEU A 55 13.06 -17.87 -9.48
N ASP A 56 13.35 -17.02 -8.50
CA ASP A 56 14.55 -17.11 -7.66
C ASP A 56 14.14 -16.97 -6.20
N GLY A 57 13.75 -18.11 -5.58
CA GLY A 57 13.40 -18.24 -4.17
C GLY A 57 12.36 -17.24 -3.66
N ALA A 58 12.81 -16.02 -3.36
CA ALA A 58 12.06 -14.88 -2.87
C ALA A 58 11.63 -13.89 -3.98
N ASN A 59 11.98 -14.12 -5.24
CA ASN A 59 11.67 -13.24 -6.37
C ASN A 59 10.92 -14.00 -7.47
N LEU A 60 9.96 -13.31 -8.10
CA LEU A 60 9.23 -13.76 -9.28
C LEU A 60 9.20 -12.61 -10.27
N ASN A 61 9.54 -12.86 -11.53
CA ASN A 61 9.45 -11.86 -12.60
C ASN A 61 8.74 -12.43 -13.82
N SER A 62 7.73 -11.71 -14.30
CA SER A 62 7.04 -11.90 -15.58
C SER A 62 6.89 -10.55 -16.29
N ASP A 63 6.28 -10.52 -17.48
CA ASP A 63 6.15 -9.27 -18.25
C ASP A 63 5.21 -8.27 -17.59
N ARG A 64 4.17 -8.77 -16.89
CA ARG A 64 3.11 -7.94 -16.31
C ARG A 64 3.12 -7.95 -14.79
N PHE A 65 3.92 -8.81 -14.15
CA PHE A 65 3.94 -8.97 -12.70
C PHE A 65 5.33 -9.27 -12.17
N ALA A 66 5.72 -8.64 -11.07
CA ALA A 66 6.93 -8.97 -10.34
C ALA A 66 6.67 -9.00 -8.82
N ILE A 67 7.23 -9.99 -8.13
CA ILE A 67 7.30 -10.05 -6.67
C ILE A 67 8.78 -9.99 -6.30
N LEU A 68 9.16 -9.07 -5.43
CA LEU A 68 10.54 -8.81 -5.06
C LEU A 68 10.70 -8.96 -3.54
N GLY A 69 11.49 -9.95 -3.13
CA GLY A 69 11.87 -10.13 -1.72
C GLY A 69 12.91 -9.10 -1.31
N VAL A 70 12.52 -8.03 -0.62
CA VAL A 70 13.37 -6.89 -0.27
C VAL A 70 13.05 -6.34 1.11
N ASP A 71 14.03 -5.73 1.75
CA ASP A 71 13.77 -4.84 2.89
C ASP A 71 13.58 -3.42 2.37
N LEU A 72 12.40 -2.84 2.58
CA LEU A 72 12.08 -1.47 2.12
C LEU A 72 12.99 -0.40 2.73
N ARG A 73 13.67 -0.71 3.85
CA ARG A 73 14.64 0.19 4.49
C ARG A 73 15.98 0.26 3.73
N ASP A 74 16.29 -0.77 2.93
CA ASP A 74 17.44 -0.81 2.04
C ASP A 74 17.07 -0.36 0.63
N LEU A 75 16.98 0.96 0.47
CA LEU A 75 16.60 1.58 -0.80
C LEU A 75 17.56 1.25 -1.95
N ALA A 76 18.84 0.96 -1.69
CA ALA A 76 19.78 0.60 -2.73
C ALA A 76 19.36 -0.72 -3.39
N THR A 77 19.05 -1.72 -2.57
CA THR A 77 18.56 -3.03 -3.03
C THR A 77 17.17 -2.93 -3.68
N VAL A 78 16.26 -2.15 -3.10
CA VAL A 78 14.93 -1.89 -3.70
C VAL A 78 15.05 -1.34 -5.11
N GLN A 79 15.84 -0.28 -5.28
CA GLN A 79 16.05 0.36 -6.56
C GLN A 79 16.71 -0.56 -7.59
N GLN A 80 17.73 -1.31 -7.17
CA GLN A 80 18.40 -2.27 -8.05
C GLN A 80 17.42 -3.31 -8.58
N LYS A 81 16.69 -3.99 -7.69
CA LYS A 81 15.75 -5.05 -8.09
C LYS A 81 14.59 -4.53 -8.94
N LEU A 82 14.08 -3.32 -8.66
CA LEU A 82 13.06 -2.70 -9.51
C LEU A 82 13.59 -2.42 -10.92
N ARG A 83 14.80 -1.87 -11.06
CA ARG A 83 15.45 -1.66 -12.37
C ARG A 83 15.68 -2.98 -13.10
N ASP A 84 16.23 -3.97 -12.42
CA ASP A 84 16.54 -5.29 -13.00
C ASP A 84 15.29 -6.04 -13.46
N THR A 85 14.12 -5.70 -12.89
CA THR A 85 12.81 -6.23 -13.30
C THR A 85 12.03 -5.30 -14.23
N GLY A 86 12.67 -4.27 -14.78
CA GLY A 86 12.10 -3.46 -15.87
C GLY A 86 11.10 -2.41 -15.40
N LEU A 87 11.24 -1.89 -14.18
CA LEU A 87 10.56 -0.64 -13.79
C LEU A 87 11.01 0.49 -14.73
N ASP A 88 10.06 1.19 -15.33
CA ASP A 88 10.30 2.40 -16.12
C ASP A 88 9.83 3.63 -15.32
N PRO A 89 10.74 4.44 -14.76
CA PRO A 89 10.39 5.64 -13.99
C PRO A 89 9.67 6.72 -14.80
N GLN A 90 9.70 6.66 -16.13
CA GLN A 90 9.01 7.63 -16.97
C GLN A 90 7.50 7.38 -17.00
N LEU A 91 7.03 6.17 -16.71
CA LEU A 91 5.60 5.87 -16.72
C LEU A 91 4.88 6.45 -15.49
N PRO A 92 3.63 6.94 -15.63
CA PRO A 92 2.78 7.26 -14.49
C PRO A 92 2.68 6.07 -13.54
N THR A 93 3.02 6.26 -12.28
CA THR A 93 3.17 5.17 -11.31
C THR A 93 2.26 5.37 -10.10
N VAL A 94 1.50 4.33 -9.74
CA VAL A 94 0.76 4.28 -8.48
C VAL A 94 1.57 3.46 -7.48
N LEU A 95 1.88 4.04 -6.33
CA LEU A 95 2.50 3.37 -5.20
C LEU A 95 1.46 3.18 -4.10
N VAL A 96 1.43 1.99 -3.50
CA VAL A 96 0.50 1.68 -2.41
C VAL A 96 1.28 1.16 -1.21
N ALA A 97 1.08 1.79 -0.06
CA ALA A 97 1.56 1.34 1.23
C ALA A 97 0.36 1.11 2.14
N GLU A 98 -0.13 -0.14 2.19
CA GLU A 98 -1.28 -0.52 3.01
C GLU A 98 -0.80 -1.17 4.32
N CYS A 99 -0.86 -0.40 5.41
CA CYS A 99 -0.33 -0.74 6.73
C CYS A 99 1.14 -1.16 6.65
N VAL A 100 2.00 -0.32 6.06
CA VAL A 100 3.43 -0.63 5.87
C VAL A 100 4.34 0.37 6.57
N LEU A 101 4.11 1.67 6.36
CA LEU A 101 5.11 2.68 6.72
C LEU A 101 5.25 2.85 8.25
N VAL A 102 4.17 2.63 8.99
CA VAL A 102 4.14 2.65 10.46
C VAL A 102 5.10 1.65 11.12
N TYR A 103 5.50 0.57 10.43
CA TYR A 103 6.38 -0.46 10.98
C TYR A 103 7.88 -0.12 10.88
N MET A 104 8.24 0.93 10.16
CA MET A 104 9.60 1.41 10.06
C MET A 104 9.75 2.78 10.72
N THR A 105 10.96 3.17 11.09
CA THR A 105 11.21 4.47 11.72
C THR A 105 10.78 5.60 10.77
N LEU A 106 10.45 6.76 11.35
CA LEU A 106 10.11 7.95 10.58
C LEU A 106 11.19 8.31 9.54
N GLU A 107 12.47 8.09 9.87
CA GLU A 107 13.58 8.32 8.96
C GLU A 107 13.53 7.41 7.73
N HIS A 108 13.42 6.09 7.92
CA HIS A 108 13.35 5.15 6.80
C HIS A 108 12.12 5.38 5.93
N SER A 109 10.99 5.64 6.59
CA SER A 109 9.71 5.84 5.94
C SER A 109 9.68 7.16 5.14
N SER A 110 10.33 8.21 5.63
CA SER A 110 10.50 9.49 4.91
C SER A 110 11.45 9.33 3.72
N ARG A 111 12.55 8.59 3.88
CA ARG A 111 13.49 8.29 2.79
C ARG A 111 12.81 7.53 1.65
N LEU A 112 11.96 6.55 1.96
CA LEU A 112 11.20 5.81 0.95
C LEU A 112 10.20 6.71 0.21
N VAL A 113 9.47 7.55 0.94
CA VAL A 113 8.50 8.51 0.37
C VAL A 113 9.20 9.53 -0.53
N ARG A 114 10.36 10.06 -0.10
CA ARG A 114 11.17 10.99 -0.89
C ARG A 114 11.74 10.34 -2.14
N TRP A 115 12.30 9.13 -2.00
CA TRP A 115 12.80 8.37 -3.14
C TRP A 115 11.72 8.17 -4.22
N ALA A 116 10.49 7.86 -3.82
CA ALA A 116 9.38 7.73 -4.76
C ALA A 116 9.10 9.06 -5.49
N ALA A 117 9.04 10.18 -4.76
CA ALA A 117 8.84 11.50 -5.36
C ALA A 117 9.96 11.92 -6.33
N ASP A 118 11.21 11.58 -5.99
CA ASP A 118 12.38 11.89 -6.82
C ASP A 118 12.45 10.99 -8.07
N THR A 119 11.97 9.74 -7.96
CA THR A 119 12.06 8.74 -9.03
C THR A 119 10.99 8.94 -10.11
N PHE A 120 9.75 9.26 -9.70
CA PHE A 120 8.61 9.29 -10.62
C PHE A 120 8.13 10.73 -10.84
N PRO A 121 8.27 11.29 -12.06
CA PRO A 121 7.76 12.63 -12.35
C PRO A 121 6.23 12.74 -12.29
N THR A 122 5.52 11.63 -12.52
CA THR A 122 4.06 11.54 -12.47
C THR A 122 3.68 10.35 -11.63
N ALA A 123 3.11 10.58 -10.45
CA ALA A 123 2.80 9.52 -9.51
C ALA A 123 1.64 9.85 -8.57
N LEU A 124 1.00 8.78 -8.10
CA LEU A 124 0.04 8.78 -7.00
C LEU A 124 0.58 7.85 -5.92
N PHE A 125 0.74 8.33 -4.70
CA PHE A 125 1.03 7.49 -3.54
C PHE A 125 -0.24 7.33 -2.72
N ILE A 126 -0.63 6.11 -2.39
CA ILE A 126 -1.73 5.80 -1.48
C ILE A 126 -1.12 5.18 -0.22
N ASN A 127 -1.40 5.77 0.94
CA ASN A 127 -1.00 5.26 2.23
C ASN A 127 -2.25 5.03 3.08
N TYR A 128 -2.40 3.81 3.58
CA TYR A 128 -3.45 3.46 4.52
C TYR A 128 -2.79 2.96 5.80
N GLU A 129 -2.93 3.66 6.92
CA GLU A 129 -2.37 3.22 8.20
C GLU A 129 -3.04 3.99 9.35
N GLN A 130 -2.52 3.84 10.58
CA GLN A 130 -3.08 4.50 11.74
C GLN A 130 -2.96 6.03 11.69
N VAL A 131 -3.89 6.69 12.38
CA VAL A 131 -3.93 8.13 12.61
C VAL A 131 -4.54 8.42 13.99
N ASN A 132 -4.39 9.65 14.50
CA ASN A 132 -4.93 10.07 15.80
C ASN A 132 -4.38 9.27 17.00
N MET A 133 -3.14 8.79 16.89
CA MET A 133 -2.55 7.85 17.87
C MET A 133 -2.13 8.49 19.21
N GLU A 134 -2.38 9.77 19.44
CA GLU A 134 -2.00 10.46 20.69
C GLU A 134 -3.05 10.35 21.80
N ASP A 135 -4.29 9.99 21.48
CA ASP A 135 -5.35 9.90 22.47
C ASP A 135 -5.31 8.58 23.28
N ARG A 136 -6.23 8.43 24.24
CA ARG A 136 -6.26 7.23 25.10
C ARG A 136 -6.48 5.94 24.31
N PHE A 137 -7.31 5.96 23.26
CA PHE A 137 -7.56 4.79 22.43
C PHE A 137 -6.32 4.42 21.62
N GLY A 138 -5.66 5.41 21.02
CA GLY A 138 -4.37 5.24 20.36
C GLY A 138 -3.30 4.62 21.27
N GLN A 139 -3.18 5.09 22.51
CA GLN A 139 -2.24 4.50 23.47
C GLN A 139 -2.56 3.04 23.78
N VAL A 140 -3.84 2.70 24.01
CA VAL A 140 -4.27 1.30 24.22
C VAL A 140 -3.97 0.44 22.99
N MET A 141 -4.16 0.97 21.78
CA MET A 141 -3.82 0.27 20.54
C MET A 141 -2.30 -0.02 20.45
N ILE A 142 -1.45 0.95 20.80
CA ILE A 142 0.01 0.79 20.81
C ILE A 142 0.41 -0.29 21.83
N GLU A 143 -0.08 -0.21 23.06
CA GLU A 143 0.18 -1.18 24.13
C GLU A 143 -0.22 -2.60 23.68
N ASN A 144 -1.42 -2.76 23.11
CA ASN A 144 -1.92 -4.04 22.62
C ASN A 144 -1.05 -4.65 21.51
N LEU A 145 -0.54 -3.84 20.58
CA LEU A 145 0.34 -4.31 19.52
C LEU A 145 1.73 -4.68 20.06
N GLN A 146 2.27 -3.89 20.99
CA GLN A 146 3.54 -4.19 21.64
C GLN A 146 3.49 -5.50 22.42
N HIS A 147 2.39 -5.80 23.12
CA HIS A 147 2.18 -7.09 23.78
C HIS A 147 2.21 -8.28 22.83
N ARG A 148 1.90 -8.07 21.54
CA ARG A 148 1.98 -9.07 20.47
C ARG A 148 3.32 -9.05 19.73
N GLN A 149 4.34 -8.40 20.30
CA GLN A 149 5.68 -8.22 19.71
C GLN A 149 5.64 -7.45 18.37
N CYS A 150 4.63 -6.59 18.18
CA CYS A 150 4.48 -5.74 17.02
C CYS A 150 4.72 -4.28 17.39
N SER A 151 5.92 -3.77 17.12
CA SER A 151 6.27 -2.38 17.42
C SER A 151 5.94 -1.45 16.25
N LEU A 152 5.26 -0.34 16.54
CA LEU A 152 4.95 0.73 15.59
C LEU A 152 6.08 1.77 15.59
N ALA A 153 7.21 1.45 14.96
CA ALA A 153 8.40 2.30 14.94
C ALA A 153 8.17 3.71 14.33
N GLY A 154 7.15 3.83 13.47
CA GLY A 154 6.78 5.06 12.77
C GLY A 154 5.57 5.79 13.37
N VAL A 155 5.10 5.41 14.57
CA VAL A 155 3.85 5.95 15.17
C VAL A 155 3.85 7.47 15.34
N THR A 156 5.01 8.11 15.40
CA THR A 156 5.14 9.57 15.47
C THR A 156 4.60 10.29 14.21
N ALA A 157 4.54 9.62 13.06
CA ALA A 157 3.85 10.13 11.87
C ALA A 157 2.32 10.04 11.97
N CYS A 158 1.81 9.15 12.84
CA CYS A 158 0.39 8.82 12.98
C CYS A 158 -0.33 9.69 14.01
N ARG A 159 0.23 10.85 14.40
CA ARG A 159 -0.35 11.74 15.40
C ARG A 159 -1.68 12.34 14.95
N SER A 160 -1.78 12.75 13.69
CA SER A 160 -3.01 13.30 13.09
C SER A 160 -2.99 13.16 11.57
N LEU A 161 -4.12 13.47 10.91
CA LEU A 161 -4.17 13.53 9.44
C LEU A 161 -3.17 14.57 8.90
N GLN A 162 -2.96 15.66 9.62
CA GLN A 162 -2.02 16.70 9.26
C GLN A 162 -0.58 16.20 9.30
N THR A 163 -0.17 15.41 10.30
CA THR A 163 1.18 14.84 10.33
C THR A 163 1.39 13.81 9.21
N GLN A 164 0.35 13.07 8.85
CA GLN A 164 0.39 12.18 7.70
C GLN A 164 0.56 12.95 6.38
N MET A 165 -0.20 14.03 6.14
CA MET A 165 -0.05 14.87 4.94
C MET A 165 1.30 15.60 4.89
N ALA A 166 1.77 16.12 6.04
CA ALA A 166 3.07 16.76 6.17
C ALA A 166 4.20 15.81 5.74
N ARG A 167 4.12 14.54 6.15
CA ARG A 167 5.11 13.53 5.78
C ARG A 167 5.29 13.34 4.27
N PHE A 168 4.25 13.58 3.46
CA PHE A 168 4.38 13.55 2.00
C PHE A 168 4.89 14.88 1.44
N SER A 169 4.29 16.00 1.85
CA SER A 169 4.67 17.34 1.36
C SER A 169 6.13 17.71 1.72
N ASP A 170 6.60 17.35 2.91
CA ASP A 170 8.01 17.52 3.35
C ASP A 170 9.01 16.61 2.60
N ASN A 171 8.49 15.64 1.84
CA ASN A 171 9.27 14.64 1.11
C ASN A 171 8.99 14.69 -0.40
N GLY A 172 8.71 15.87 -0.95
CA GLY A 172 8.77 16.14 -2.39
C GLY A 172 7.48 15.87 -3.16
N TRP A 173 6.37 15.59 -2.48
CA TRP A 173 5.05 15.49 -3.10
C TRP A 173 4.37 16.85 -3.22
N GLU A 174 3.70 17.11 -4.34
CA GLU A 174 3.16 18.44 -4.69
C GLU A 174 1.84 18.73 -3.96
N LYS A 175 1.04 17.68 -3.75
CA LYS A 175 -0.23 17.73 -3.00
C LYS A 175 -0.36 16.47 -2.15
N ALA A 176 -0.93 16.58 -0.96
CA ALA A 176 -1.34 15.45 -0.15
C ALA A 176 -2.68 15.77 0.53
N ASP A 177 -3.60 14.83 0.45
CA ASP A 177 -4.92 14.89 1.10
C ASP A 177 -5.12 13.62 1.94
N ALA A 178 -6.01 13.70 2.93
CA ALA A 178 -6.25 12.59 3.84
C ALA A 178 -7.67 12.60 4.42
N LEU A 179 -8.23 11.40 4.60
CA LEU A 179 -9.50 11.16 5.29
C LEU A 179 -9.27 10.11 6.38
N ASN A 180 -9.94 10.24 7.53
CA ASN A 180 -10.06 9.10 8.43
C ASN A 180 -11.09 8.10 7.87
N MET A 181 -11.01 6.84 8.28
CA MET A 181 -11.89 5.80 7.74
C MET A 181 -13.34 5.96 8.16
N MET A 182 -13.64 6.72 9.23
CA MET A 182 -15.02 7.03 9.58
C MET A 182 -15.65 7.97 8.55
N THR A 183 -14.88 8.95 8.04
CA THR A 183 -15.30 9.79 6.92
C THR A 183 -15.51 8.96 5.66
N VAL A 184 -14.56 8.08 5.31
CA VAL A 184 -14.69 7.17 4.16
C VAL A 184 -15.96 6.31 4.27
N TYR A 185 -16.19 5.71 5.44
CA TYR A 185 -17.35 4.88 5.72
C TYR A 185 -18.68 5.65 5.57
N ASN A 186 -18.71 6.93 5.97
CA ASN A 186 -19.88 7.79 5.81
C ASN A 186 -20.10 8.25 4.34
N CYS A 187 -19.06 8.28 3.51
CA CYS A 187 -19.16 8.60 2.09
C CYS A 187 -19.56 7.40 1.21
N LEU A 188 -19.59 6.17 1.75
CA LEU A 188 -20.03 5.00 0.99
C LEU A 188 -21.47 5.17 0.48
N PRO A 189 -21.79 4.67 -0.73
CA PRO A 189 -23.16 4.61 -1.21
C PRO A 189 -24.06 3.94 -0.17
N HIS A 190 -25.21 4.56 0.13
CA HIS A 190 -26.12 4.09 1.19
C HIS A 190 -26.55 2.63 0.96
N THR A 191 -26.67 2.20 -0.31
CA THR A 191 -26.98 0.81 -0.67
C THR A 191 -25.90 -0.17 -0.23
N ASP A 192 -24.62 0.20 -0.39
CA ASP A 192 -23.49 -0.65 0.00
C ASP A 192 -23.31 -0.69 1.51
N ARG A 193 -23.39 0.46 2.18
CA ARG A 193 -23.32 0.52 3.64
C ARG A 193 -24.40 -0.35 4.29
N ARG A 194 -25.65 -0.20 3.83
CA ARG A 194 -26.78 -1.02 4.34
C ARG A 194 -26.65 -2.50 3.99
N ARG A 195 -26.02 -2.84 2.86
CA ARG A 195 -25.72 -4.24 2.51
C ARG A 195 -24.67 -4.82 3.45
N MET A 196 -23.62 -4.07 3.77
CA MET A 196 -22.55 -4.49 4.70
C MET A 196 -23.06 -4.66 6.14
N GLU A 197 -23.81 -3.68 6.66
CA GLU A 197 -24.38 -3.70 8.01
C GLU A 197 -25.39 -4.85 8.25
N LYS A 198 -25.87 -5.51 7.19
CA LYS A 198 -26.74 -6.68 7.28
C LYS A 198 -26.00 -8.02 7.37
N ILE A 199 -24.70 -8.03 7.10
CA ILE A 199 -23.91 -9.27 7.11
C ILE A 199 -23.74 -9.75 8.55
N GLU A 200 -23.43 -8.83 9.46
CA GLU A 200 -23.29 -9.11 10.89
C GLU A 200 -23.99 -8.02 11.70
N PHE A 201 -24.68 -8.44 12.76
CA PHE A 201 -25.26 -7.50 13.72
C PHE A 201 -24.15 -6.95 14.63
N LEU A 202 -24.01 -5.63 14.65
CA LEU A 202 -23.09 -4.91 15.53
C LEU A 202 -23.89 -4.07 16.52
N ASP A 203 -23.86 -4.46 17.79
CA ASP A 203 -24.49 -3.74 18.89
C ASP A 203 -23.65 -2.55 19.37
N GLU A 204 -22.32 -2.70 19.38
CA GLU A 204 -21.37 -1.68 19.84
C GLU A 204 -20.83 -0.79 18.70
N GLY A 205 -21.71 -0.02 18.07
CA GLY A 205 -21.34 0.89 16.97
C GLY A 205 -20.29 1.94 17.33
N GLU A 206 -20.21 2.33 18.61
CA GLU A 206 -19.21 3.29 19.11
C GLU A 206 -17.77 2.75 19.00
N LEU A 207 -17.56 1.44 19.22
CA LEU A 207 -16.23 0.84 19.08
C LEU A 207 -15.77 0.84 17.63
N LEU A 208 -16.68 0.56 16.69
CA LEU A 208 -16.37 0.66 15.27
C LEU A 208 -16.03 2.11 14.90
N GLN A 209 -16.80 3.09 15.37
CA GLN A 209 -16.51 4.49 15.14
C GLN A 209 -15.13 4.88 15.68
N GLN A 210 -14.80 4.50 16.92
CA GLN A 210 -13.48 4.74 17.50
C GLN A 210 -12.39 4.10 16.65
N LEU A 211 -12.54 2.84 16.24
CA LEU A 211 -11.56 2.17 15.40
C LEU A 211 -11.38 2.89 14.06
N LEU A 212 -12.46 3.25 13.36
CA LEU A 212 -12.40 3.91 12.06
C LEU A 212 -11.87 5.35 12.14
N GLN A 213 -12.00 6.03 13.28
CA GLN A 213 -11.37 7.33 13.51
C GLN A 213 -9.84 7.23 13.69
N HIS A 214 -9.32 6.03 13.96
CA HIS A 214 -7.89 5.78 14.19
C HIS A 214 -7.16 5.15 13.01
N TYR A 215 -7.81 5.04 11.85
CA TYR A 215 -7.17 4.72 10.58
C TYR A 215 -7.43 5.83 9.56
N GLY A 216 -6.43 6.11 8.74
CA GLY A 216 -6.47 7.13 7.71
C GLY A 216 -6.15 6.57 6.33
N LEU A 217 -6.86 7.06 5.33
CA LEU A 217 -6.52 6.93 3.91
C LEU A 217 -5.92 8.26 3.46
N ILE A 218 -4.66 8.22 3.05
CA ILE A 218 -3.88 9.37 2.60
C ILE A 218 -3.49 9.13 1.16
N TRP A 219 -3.60 10.17 0.33
CA TRP A 219 -3.08 10.12 -1.02
C TRP A 219 -2.28 11.37 -1.34
N ALA A 220 -1.13 11.17 -1.98
CA ALA A 220 -0.22 12.22 -2.39
C ALA A 220 0.03 12.15 -3.89
N VAL A 221 0.16 13.32 -4.52
CA VAL A 221 0.20 13.46 -5.98
C VAL A 221 1.42 14.26 -6.42
N LYS A 222 1.97 13.84 -7.56
CA LYS A 222 2.88 14.59 -8.42
C LYS A 222 2.44 14.39 -9.86
N ASP A 223 2.27 15.45 -10.66
CA ASP A 223 1.62 15.33 -11.97
C ASP A 223 2.33 16.09 -13.09
N ALA A 224 3.62 15.81 -13.33
CA ALA A 224 4.39 16.46 -14.38
C ALA A 224 3.86 16.24 -15.82
N ARG A 225 2.94 15.28 -16.02
CA ARG A 225 2.30 14.97 -17.32
C ARG A 225 0.91 15.57 -17.45
N GLU A 226 0.43 16.30 -16.44
CA GLU A 226 -0.89 16.95 -16.42
C GLU A 226 -2.04 15.97 -16.71
N LEU A 227 -1.97 14.76 -16.15
CA LEU A 227 -3.01 13.74 -16.31
C LEU A 227 -4.29 14.05 -15.51
N GLY A 228 -4.28 15.13 -14.72
CA GLY A 228 -5.38 15.50 -13.85
C GLY A 228 -5.35 14.75 -12.52
N LEU A 229 -4.18 14.26 -12.08
CA LEU A 229 -4.09 13.52 -10.81
C LEU A 229 -4.49 14.38 -9.61
N PHE A 230 -4.35 15.70 -9.70
CA PHE A 230 -4.79 16.63 -8.65
C PHE A 230 -6.30 16.64 -8.41
N THR A 231 -7.11 16.19 -9.37
CA THR A 231 -8.57 16.08 -9.23
C THR A 231 -9.01 14.77 -8.59
N ILE A 232 -8.09 13.84 -8.37
CA ILE A 232 -8.39 12.60 -7.65
C ILE A 232 -8.70 12.97 -6.19
N GLY A 233 -9.90 12.58 -5.76
CA GLY A 233 -10.37 12.64 -4.38
C GLY A 233 -11.13 11.37 -4.05
N PHE A 234 -11.06 10.95 -2.80
CA PHE A 234 -11.82 9.83 -2.24
C PHE A 234 -13.01 10.31 -1.43
#